data_AF-A0A1Y1MGU2-F1
#
_entry.id   AF-A0A1Y1MGU2-F1
#
_cell.length_a   1.000
_cell.length_b   1.000
_cell.length_c   1.000
_cell.angle_alpha   90.00
_cell.angle_beta   90.00
_cell.angle_gamma   90.00
#
_symmetry.space_group_name_H-M   'P 1'
#
loop_
_entity.id
_entity.type
_entity.pdbx_description
1 polymer ?
#
loop_
_entity_poly.entity_id
_entity_poly.type
_entity_poly.pdbx_seq_one_letter_code
_entity_poly.pdbx_strand_id
1 'polypeptide(L)'
;LASSGEAHRVEKEAADQAPRGETMVDTVTMAKPEGSWLKKLRRGLIEIDAFGLLLLGFGWALVLLPFSLKTYARKNWANPSLIAMWVVGGLLLIAYVVYEIKWAKMPSAPRRLVFNKTFIVCVIIEASYFVSGGMRGLYWSSYVYVTKPWSYQN
;
A
#
# COMPACT_ATOMS: atom_id res chain seq x y z
N LEU A 1 -52.67 3.34 -59.70
CA LEU A 1 -51.95 2.10 -60.09
C LEU A 1 -50.68 2.06 -59.23
N ALA A 2 -50.51 1.00 -58.43
CA ALA A 2 -49.68 0.91 -57.19
C ALA A 2 -50.23 1.80 -56.04
N SER A 3 -51.38 1.45 -55.46
CA SER A 3 -51.62 0.52 -54.34
C SER A 3 -51.42 1.18 -52.98
N SER A 4 -52.54 1.63 -52.39
CA SER A 4 -52.65 2.10 -50.99
C SER A 4 -52.14 1.08 -49.95
N GLY A 5 -51.88 -0.17 -50.35
CA GLY A 5 -51.25 -1.18 -49.52
C GLY A 5 -49.73 -1.03 -49.41
N GLU A 6 -49.04 -0.40 -50.36
CA GLU A 6 -47.58 -0.27 -50.31
C GLU A 6 -47.14 0.86 -49.38
N ALA A 7 -47.84 2.00 -49.39
CA ALA A 7 -47.55 3.11 -48.47
C ALA A 7 -47.76 2.71 -47.00
N HIS A 8 -48.85 1.99 -46.70
CA HIS A 8 -49.09 1.46 -45.36
C HIS A 8 -48.15 0.32 -44.97
N ARG A 9 -47.62 -0.46 -45.93
CA ARG A 9 -46.57 -1.45 -45.66
C ARG A 9 -45.24 -0.78 -45.33
N VAL A 10 -44.86 0.28 -46.04
CA VAL A 10 -43.65 1.07 -45.76
C VAL A 10 -43.73 1.74 -44.39
N GLU A 11 -44.89 2.26 -43.98
CA GLU A 11 -45.08 2.84 -42.65
C GLU A 11 -45.07 1.77 -41.53
N LYS A 12 -45.63 0.57 -41.79
CA LYS A 12 -45.55 -0.56 -40.85
C LYS A 12 -44.14 -1.11 -40.73
N GLU A 13 -43.41 -1.22 -41.83
CA GLU A 13 -42.00 -1.66 -41.86
C GLU A 13 -41.09 -0.63 -41.17
N ALA A 14 -41.36 0.67 -41.32
CA ALA A 14 -40.65 1.74 -40.61
C ALA A 14 -40.98 1.77 -39.10
N ALA A 15 -42.21 1.44 -38.70
CA ALA A 15 -42.61 1.35 -37.30
C ALA A 15 -42.09 0.08 -36.60
N ASP A 16 -41.86 -1.00 -37.35
CA ASP A 16 -41.26 -2.26 -36.87
C ASP A 16 -39.73 -2.19 -36.79
N GLN A 17 -39.10 -1.30 -37.57
CA GLN A 17 -37.65 -1.02 -37.52
C GLN A 17 -37.23 0.06 -36.51
N ALA A 18 -38.16 0.64 -35.75
CA ALA A 18 -37.79 1.42 -34.57
C ALA A 18 -37.40 0.45 -33.43
N PRO A 19 -36.23 0.60 -32.79
CA PRO A 19 -35.66 -0.41 -31.89
C PRO A 19 -36.49 -0.53 -30.60
N ARG A 20 -37.52 -1.35 -30.63
CA ARG A 20 -38.47 -1.58 -29.54
C ARG A 20 -38.07 -2.74 -28.61
N GLY A 21 -36.85 -3.28 -28.78
CA GLY A 21 -36.36 -4.46 -28.06
C GLY A 21 -35.05 -4.29 -27.30
N GLU A 22 -34.27 -3.23 -27.51
CA GLU A 22 -32.92 -3.11 -26.92
C GLU A 22 -32.88 -2.30 -25.61
N THR A 23 -33.74 -1.28 -25.45
CA THR A 23 -33.62 -0.34 -24.33
C THR A 23 -34.21 -0.80 -23.00
N MET A 24 -34.97 -1.90 -22.95
CA MET A 24 -35.57 -2.42 -21.71
C MET A 24 -34.94 -3.73 -21.21
N VAL A 25 -34.17 -4.44 -22.03
CA VAL A 25 -33.50 -5.68 -21.62
C VAL A 25 -32.13 -5.37 -20.97
N ASP A 26 -31.48 -4.28 -21.37
CA ASP A 26 -30.16 -3.90 -20.84
C ASP A 26 -30.21 -3.23 -19.46
N THR A 27 -31.35 -2.66 -19.06
CA THR A 27 -31.49 -2.00 -17.74
C THR A 27 -31.81 -2.99 -16.61
N VAL A 28 -32.40 -4.14 -16.95
CA VAL A 28 -32.82 -5.17 -15.98
C VAL A 28 -31.81 -6.32 -15.89
N THR A 29 -30.86 -6.41 -16.83
CA THR A 29 -29.79 -7.39 -16.79
C THR A 29 -28.70 -7.00 -15.78
N MET A 30 -29.00 -7.29 -14.51
CA MET A 30 -28.04 -7.69 -13.49
C MET A 30 -27.10 -6.58 -12.97
N ALA A 31 -27.69 -5.54 -12.37
CA ALA A 31 -27.15 -4.99 -11.13
C ALA A 31 -27.20 -6.09 -10.04
N LYS A 32 -26.37 -7.12 -10.18
CA LYS A 32 -26.20 -8.17 -9.16
C LYS A 32 -25.52 -7.49 -7.96
N PRO A 33 -26.16 -7.31 -6.79
CA PRO A 33 -25.47 -6.81 -5.62
C PRO A 33 -24.68 -7.94 -4.99
N GLU A 34 -23.84 -8.63 -5.77
CA GLU A 34 -23.01 -9.70 -5.21
C GLU A 34 -21.70 -9.14 -4.68
N GLY A 35 -21.73 -8.85 -3.39
CA GLY A 35 -20.55 -8.61 -2.56
C GLY A 35 -19.72 -7.41 -2.99
N SER A 36 -20.38 -6.33 -3.46
CA SER A 36 -19.76 -5.10 -3.96
C SER A 36 -18.65 -4.59 -3.05
N TRP A 37 -18.83 -4.64 -1.73
CA TRP A 37 -17.80 -4.23 -0.78
C TRP A 37 -16.63 -5.21 -0.68
N LEU A 38 -16.88 -6.51 -0.63
CA LEU A 38 -15.83 -7.53 -0.51
C LEU A 38 -14.99 -7.65 -1.80
N LYS A 39 -15.63 -7.51 -2.97
CA LYS A 39 -14.91 -7.42 -4.26
C LYS A 39 -14.14 -6.11 -4.38
N LYS A 40 -14.68 -4.98 -3.90
CA LYS A 40 -13.95 -3.69 -3.83
C LYS A 40 -12.75 -3.78 -2.87
N LEU A 41 -12.92 -4.38 -1.70
CA LEU A 41 -11.84 -4.65 -0.75
C LEU A 41 -10.79 -5.57 -1.35
N ARG A 42 -11.19 -6.71 -1.91
CA ARG A 42 -10.27 -7.65 -2.55
C ARG A 42 -9.50 -6.99 -3.70
N ARG A 43 -10.16 -6.15 -4.50
CA ARG A 43 -9.51 -5.39 -5.58
C ARG A 43 -8.54 -4.35 -5.02
N GLY A 44 -8.93 -3.63 -3.98
CA GLY A 44 -8.05 -2.69 -3.26
C GLY A 44 -6.84 -3.36 -2.61
N LEU A 45 -7.01 -4.54 -1.99
CA LEU A 45 -5.91 -5.32 -1.41
C LEU A 45 -4.92 -5.79 -2.47
N ILE A 46 -5.40 -6.10 -3.68
CA ILE A 46 -4.56 -6.49 -4.81
C ILE A 46 -3.86 -5.26 -5.42
N GLU A 47 -4.53 -4.11 -5.49
CA GLU A 47 -3.97 -2.85 -6.01
C GLU A 47 -2.90 -2.24 -5.09
N ILE A 48 -3.09 -2.33 -3.77
CA ILE A 48 -2.17 -1.80 -2.74
C ILE A 48 -0.94 -2.73 -2.53
N ASP A 49 -0.98 -3.96 -3.05
CA ASP A 49 -0.01 -5.02 -2.73
C ASP A 49 0.05 -5.31 -1.22
N ALA A 50 -1.11 -5.59 -0.64
CA ALA A 50 -1.24 -5.85 0.80
C ALA A 50 -0.36 -7.01 1.29
N PHE A 51 -0.11 -8.02 0.44
CA PHE A 51 0.76 -9.14 0.78
C PHE A 51 2.23 -8.71 0.83
N GLY A 52 2.72 -7.98 -0.17
CA GLY A 52 4.07 -7.41 -0.15
C GLY A 52 4.28 -6.50 1.04
N LEU A 53 3.32 -5.61 1.32
CA LEU A 53 3.38 -4.69 2.45
C LEU A 53 3.39 -5.40 3.80
N LEU A 54 2.63 -6.49 3.94
CA LEU A 54 2.62 -7.32 5.16
C LEU A 54 3.98 -8.02 5.34
N LEU A 55 4.54 -8.59 4.27
CA LEU A 55 5.85 -9.24 4.31
C LEU A 55 6.96 -8.24 4.69
N LEU A 56 6.92 -7.04 4.10
CA LEU A 56 7.86 -5.95 4.40
C LEU A 56 7.72 -5.49 5.85
N GLY A 57 6.48 -5.25 6.32
CA GLY A 57 6.21 -4.82 7.68
C GLY A 57 6.62 -5.87 8.71
N PHE A 58 6.33 -7.14 8.45
CA PHE A 58 6.71 -8.24 9.32
C PHE A 58 8.23 -8.47 9.31
N GLY A 59 8.90 -8.35 8.15
CA GLY A 59 10.36 -8.41 8.05
C GLY A 59 11.04 -7.32 8.87
N TRP A 60 10.60 -6.06 8.73
CA TRP A 60 11.10 -4.95 9.54
C TRP A 60 10.78 -5.11 11.02
N ALA A 61 9.58 -5.57 11.37
CA ALA A 61 9.22 -5.86 12.75
C ALA A 61 10.17 -6.90 13.36
N LEU A 62 10.47 -7.99 12.68
CA LEU A 62 11.38 -9.04 13.16
C LEU A 62 12.83 -8.56 13.30
N VAL A 63 13.29 -7.65 12.46
CA VAL A 63 14.62 -7.03 12.57
C VAL A 63 14.67 -6.03 13.74
N LEU A 64 13.59 -5.30 14.01
CA LEU A 64 13.53 -4.31 15.09
C LEU A 64 13.22 -4.92 16.47
N LEU A 65 12.51 -6.05 16.50
CA LEU A 65 12.14 -6.76 17.73
C LEU A 65 13.34 -7.13 18.63
N PRO A 66 14.48 -7.66 18.13
CA PRO A 66 15.65 -7.93 18.97
C PRO A 66 16.27 -6.67 19.58
N PHE A 67 16.19 -5.52 18.91
CA PHE A 67 16.63 -4.25 19.49
C PHE A 67 15.76 -3.83 20.69
N SER A 68 14.45 -4.09 20.62
CA SER A 68 13.51 -3.85 21.72
C SER A 68 13.68 -4.87 22.86
N LEU A 69 13.86 -6.15 22.51
CA LEU A 69 13.89 -7.25 23.47
C LEU A 69 15.25 -7.47 24.14
N LYS A 70 16.32 -6.83 23.63
CA LYS A 70 17.67 -6.83 24.21
C LYS A 70 17.66 -6.64 25.73
N THR A 71 16.80 -5.76 26.24
CA THR A 71 16.74 -5.37 27.65
C THR A 71 16.22 -6.49 28.57
N TYR A 72 15.52 -7.49 28.03
CA TYR A 72 14.88 -8.56 28.79
C TYR A 72 15.58 -9.93 28.67
N ALA A 73 16.55 -10.08 27.76
CA ALA A 73 17.16 -11.38 27.44
C ALA A 73 18.43 -11.69 28.29
N ARG A 74 18.39 -12.77 29.08
CA ARG A 74 19.54 -13.34 29.82
C ARG A 74 20.63 -13.78 28.83
N LYS A 75 21.83 -13.17 28.85
CA LYS A 75 22.97 -13.30 27.89
C LYS A 75 23.03 -12.30 26.71
N ASN A 76 22.23 -11.22 26.70
CA ASN A 76 22.36 -10.14 25.71
C ASN A 76 22.44 -10.70 24.27
N TRP A 77 23.47 -10.33 23.51
CA TRP A 77 23.73 -10.67 22.10
C TRP A 77 24.06 -12.14 21.81
N ALA A 78 24.42 -12.94 22.82
CA ALA A 78 24.79 -14.34 22.64
C ALA A 78 23.59 -15.30 22.67
N ASN A 79 22.36 -14.78 22.69
CA ASN A 79 21.17 -15.62 22.66
C ASN A 79 20.89 -16.12 21.24
N PRO A 80 20.79 -17.45 21.04
CA PRO A 80 20.48 -18.03 19.73
C PRO A 80 19.12 -17.54 19.20
N SER A 81 18.16 -17.24 20.07
CA SER A 81 16.86 -16.69 19.68
C SER A 81 16.94 -15.29 19.06
N LEU A 82 17.88 -14.42 19.49
CA LEU A 82 18.05 -13.10 18.89
C LEU A 82 18.66 -13.21 17.49
N ILE A 83 19.65 -14.08 17.33
CA ILE A 83 20.29 -14.34 16.04
C ILE A 83 19.27 -14.96 15.06
N ALA A 84 18.41 -15.87 15.54
CA ALA A 84 17.33 -16.42 14.73
C ALA A 84 16.37 -15.34 14.22
N MET A 85 16.00 -14.36 15.06
CA MET A 85 15.13 -13.26 14.64
C MET A 85 15.77 -12.37 13.57
N TRP A 86 17.07 -12.08 13.68
CA TRP A 86 17.83 -11.34 12.66
C TRP A 86 17.88 -12.09 11.33
N VAL A 87 18.22 -13.39 11.37
CA VAL A 87 18.34 -14.22 10.17
C VAL A 87 16.98 -14.40 9.50
N VAL A 88 15.93 -14.70 10.27
CA VAL A 88 14.56 -14.85 9.75
C VAL A 88 14.05 -13.52 9.19
N GLY A 89 14.24 -12.40 9.90
CA GLY A 89 13.89 -11.08 9.40
C GLY A 89 14.60 -10.73 8.08
N GLY A 90 15.91 -10.97 8.01
CA GLY A 90 16.69 -10.79 6.78
C GLY A 90 16.20 -11.67 5.63
N LEU A 91 15.91 -12.94 5.90
CA LEU A 91 15.39 -13.88 4.90
C LEU A 91 14.02 -13.43 4.38
N LEU A 92 13.15 -12.92 5.25
CA LEU A 92 11.84 -12.39 4.87
C LEU A 92 11.96 -11.12 4.01
N LEU A 93 12.92 -10.24 4.30
CA LEU A 93 13.18 -9.06 3.46
C LEU A 93 13.70 -9.47 2.08
N ILE A 94 14.58 -10.46 1.99
CA ILE A 94 15.03 -11.01 0.70
C ILE A 94 13.85 -11.64 -0.05
N ALA A 95 13.03 -12.43 0.64
CA ALA A 95 11.83 -13.03 0.07
C ALA A 95 10.84 -11.96 -0.45
N TYR A 96 10.70 -10.84 0.27
CA TYR A 96 9.90 -9.70 -0.16
C TYR A 96 10.45 -9.08 -1.45
N VAL A 97 11.76 -8.82 -1.54
CA VAL A 97 12.38 -8.27 -2.76
C VAL A 97 12.18 -9.21 -3.95
N VAL A 98 12.39 -10.52 -3.75
CA VAL A 98 12.18 -11.51 -4.81
C VAL A 98 10.71 -11.60 -5.22
N TYR A 99 9.78 -11.56 -4.25
CA TYR A 99 8.34 -11.55 -4.50
C TYR A 99 7.91 -10.30 -5.27
N GLU A 100 8.40 -9.11 -4.88
CA GLU A 100 8.09 -7.85 -5.55
C GLU A 100 8.60 -7.85 -7.01
N ILE A 101 9.78 -8.40 -7.26
CA ILE A 101 10.36 -8.45 -8.62
C ILE A 101 9.60 -9.43 -9.52
N LYS A 102 9.18 -10.60 -9.01
CA LYS A 102 8.62 -11.69 -9.81
C LYS A 102 7.09 -11.77 -9.86
N TRP A 103 6.39 -11.42 -8.78
CA TRP A 103 4.96 -11.71 -8.62
C TRP A 103 4.07 -10.47 -8.44
N ALA A 104 4.62 -9.30 -8.09
CA ALA A 104 3.80 -8.12 -7.86
C ALA A 104 3.21 -7.56 -9.17
N LYS A 105 1.87 -7.62 -9.27
CA LYS A 105 1.12 -7.07 -10.42
C LYS A 105 1.05 -5.53 -10.40
N MET A 106 1.08 -4.95 -9.21
CA MET A 106 1.27 -3.52 -8.94
C MET A 106 2.33 -3.41 -7.82
N PRO A 107 3.59 -3.09 -8.16
CA PRO A 107 4.67 -3.08 -7.17
C PRO A 107 4.46 -1.97 -6.15
N SER A 108 4.63 -2.28 -4.86
CA SER A 108 4.64 -1.30 -3.78
C SER A 108 5.72 -0.22 -3.96
N ALA A 109 6.89 -0.60 -4.50
CA ALA A 109 7.95 0.29 -4.92
C ALA A 109 8.08 0.23 -6.45
N PRO A 110 7.38 1.08 -7.21
CA PRO A 110 7.47 1.05 -8.67
C PRO A 110 8.92 1.31 -9.08
N ARG A 111 9.49 0.47 -9.95
CA ARG A 111 10.91 0.51 -10.34
C ARG A 111 11.38 1.92 -10.70
N ARG A 112 10.54 2.72 -11.35
CA ARG A 112 10.83 4.13 -11.69
C ARG A 112 11.20 5.00 -10.48
N LEU A 113 10.64 4.72 -9.31
CA LEU A 113 10.87 5.46 -8.07
C LEU A 113 12.19 5.02 -7.43
N VAL A 114 12.43 3.70 -7.37
CA VAL A 114 13.64 3.11 -6.80
C VAL A 114 14.88 3.41 -7.65
N PHE A 115 14.76 3.50 -8.97
CA PHE A 115 15.87 3.84 -9.86
C PHE A 115 16.09 5.35 -10.04
N ASN A 116 15.21 6.20 -9.51
CA ASN A 116 15.38 7.65 -9.60
C ASN A 116 16.37 8.13 -8.52
N LYS A 117 17.52 8.65 -8.97
CA LYS A 117 18.57 9.20 -8.10
C LYS A 117 18.04 10.29 -7.19
N THR A 118 17.17 11.17 -7.68
CA THR A 118 16.58 12.26 -6.88
C THR A 118 15.75 11.71 -5.74
N PHE A 119 14.97 10.66 -5.99
CA PHE A 119 14.16 10.02 -4.96
C PHE A 119 15.04 9.38 -3.88
N ILE A 120 16.10 8.65 -4.28
CA ILE A 120 17.05 8.07 -3.34
C ILE A 120 17.71 9.15 -2.48
N VAL A 121 18.15 10.26 -3.08
CA VAL A 121 18.78 11.37 -2.34
C VAL A 121 17.79 11.99 -1.34
N CYS A 122 16.53 12.21 -1.73
CA CYS A 122 15.50 12.68 -0.80
C CYS A 122 15.31 11.73 0.39
N VAL A 123 15.26 10.41 0.14
CA VAL A 123 15.14 9.40 1.20
C VAL A 123 16.33 9.43 2.16
N ILE A 124 17.55 9.62 1.64
CA ILE A 124 18.77 9.74 2.47
C ILE A 124 18.74 11.00 3.33
N ILE A 125 18.33 12.14 2.75
CA ILE A 125 18.18 13.40 3.47
C ILE A 125 17.13 13.24 4.58
N GLU A 126 15.99 12.63 4.28
CA GLU A 126 14.92 12.41 5.24
C GLU A 126 15.37 11.48 6.39
N ALA A 127 16.07 10.39 6.08
CA ALA A 127 16.64 9.51 7.10
C ALA A 127 17.64 10.26 8.00
N SER A 128 18.47 11.11 7.41
CA SER A 128 19.41 11.96 8.16
C SER A 128 18.67 12.99 9.02
N TYR A 129 17.57 13.56 8.53
CA TYR A 129 16.70 14.47 9.26
C TYR A 129 16.02 13.79 10.44
N PHE A 130 15.57 12.55 10.27
CA PHE A 130 14.96 11.77 11.35
C PHE A 130 15.96 11.52 12.50
N VAL A 131 17.20 11.14 12.17
CA VAL A 131 18.26 10.95 13.16
C VAL A 131 18.61 12.26 13.86
N SER A 132 18.84 13.33 13.09
CA SER A 132 19.13 14.67 13.61
C SER A 132 18.00 15.18 14.52
N GLY A 133 16.75 14.97 14.12
CA GLY A 133 15.56 15.31 14.91
C GLY A 133 15.49 14.53 16.23
N GLY A 134 15.79 13.23 16.20
CA GLY A 134 15.88 12.40 17.40
C GLY A 134 16.97 12.88 18.36
N MET A 135 18.17 13.16 17.84
CA MET A 135 19.28 13.73 18.62
C MET A 135 18.91 15.10 19.21
N ARG A 136 18.33 15.98 18.41
CA ARG A 136 17.84 17.28 18.88
C ARG A 136 16.85 17.10 20.03
N GLY A 137 15.87 16.20 19.90
CA GLY A 137 14.90 15.92 20.96
C GLY A 137 15.55 15.44 22.26
N LEU A 138 16.54 14.55 22.17
CA LEU A 138 17.28 14.01 23.32
C LEU A 138 18.16 15.06 24.01
N TYR A 139 18.91 15.85 23.25
CA TYR A 139 19.91 16.78 23.81
C TYR A 139 19.38 18.18 24.10
N TRP A 140 18.28 18.59 23.49
CA TRP A 140 17.73 19.94 23.67
C TRP A 140 17.38 20.24 25.13
N SER A 141 16.76 19.28 25.83
CA SER A 141 16.39 19.46 27.25
C SER A 141 17.64 19.64 28.14
N SER A 142 18.66 18.78 27.99
CA SER A 142 19.92 18.93 28.74
C SER A 142 20.66 20.22 28.39
N TYR A 143 20.69 20.63 27.12
CA TYR A 143 21.36 21.86 26.71
C TYR A 143 20.68 23.10 27.31
N VAL A 144 19.35 23.19 27.25
CA VAL A 144 18.59 24.28 27.87
C VAL A 144 18.76 24.25 29.39
N TYR A 145 18.82 23.06 29.99
CA TYR A 145 19.04 22.90 31.43
C TYR A 145 20.38 23.46 31.90
N VAL A 146 21.46 23.28 31.15
CA VAL A 146 22.80 23.77 31.53
C VAL A 146 22.98 25.25 31.20
N THR A 147 22.37 25.75 30.12
CA THR A 147 22.64 27.11 29.61
C THR A 147 21.73 28.18 30.19
N LYS A 148 20.52 27.83 30.65
CA LYS A 148 19.66 28.76 31.37
C LYS A 148 20.06 28.78 32.85
N PRO A 149 20.36 29.96 33.44
CA PRO A 149 20.35 30.07 34.89
C PRO A 149 18.90 29.92 35.35
N TRP A 150 18.55 28.73 35.85
CA TRP A 150 17.28 28.52 36.51
C TRP A 150 17.29 29.36 37.78
N SER A 151 16.58 30.49 37.74
CA SER A 151 16.30 31.24 38.96
C SER A 151 15.42 30.34 39.82
N TYR A 152 16.00 29.79 40.90
CA TYR A 152 15.23 29.22 41.99
C TYR A 152 14.45 30.37 42.64
N GLN A 153 13.30 30.72 42.06
CA GLN A 153 12.32 31.54 42.77
C GLN A 153 11.63 30.59 43.77
N ASN A 154 12.06 30.69 45.03
CA ASN A 154 11.27 30.25 46.18
C ASN A 154 9.98 31.07 46.24
#